data_AF-A0A531K384-F1
#
_entry.id   AF-A0A531K384-F1
#
_cell.length_a   1.000
_cell.length_b   1.000
_cell.length_c   1.000
_cell.angle_alpha   90.00
_cell.angle_beta   90.00
_cell.angle_gamma   90.00
#
_symmetry.space_group_name_H-M   'P 1'
#
loop_
_entity.id
_entity.type
_entity.pdbx_description
1 polymer ?
#
loop_
_entity_poly.entity_id
_entity_poly.type
_entity_poly.pdbx_seq_one_letter_code
_entity_poly.pdbx_strand_id
1 'polypeptide(L)'
;MDSHKTGRPTCFLCLQCGVQFAAAATPPQHCPICEDERQYVRWEGQAWITPEELAAGYRIVMKDDAGVLAFGIEPRFAIGQRALLTQ
;
A
#
# COMPACT_ATOMS: atom_id res chain seq x y z
N MET A 1 0.74 34.47 10.66
CA MET A 1 -0.24 33.91 11.61
C MET A 1 -0.68 32.57 11.05
N ASP A 2 0.23 31.61 11.16
CA ASP A 2 0.02 30.23 10.72
C ASP A 2 -0.55 29.44 11.87
N SER A 3 -1.75 28.90 11.71
CA SER A 3 -2.26 27.74 12.47
C SER A 3 -3.60 27.31 11.87
N HIS A 4 -3.76 26.01 11.66
CA HIS A 4 -4.99 25.28 11.25
C HIS A 4 -5.18 24.93 9.76
N LYS A 5 -4.12 24.51 9.05
CA LYS A 5 -4.30 23.41 8.08
C LYS A 5 -4.38 22.09 8.85
N THR A 6 -5.54 21.80 9.44
CA THR A 6 -5.85 20.45 9.91
C THR A 6 -5.83 19.56 8.67
N GLY A 7 -4.78 18.75 8.53
CA GLY A 7 -4.59 17.88 7.36
C GLY A 7 -5.82 17.01 7.16
N ARG A 8 -6.38 17.02 5.94
CA ARG A 8 -7.50 16.15 5.59
C ARG A 8 -7.10 14.71 5.92
N PRO A 9 -7.94 13.94 6.66
CA PRO A 9 -7.60 12.56 6.98
C PRO A 9 -7.38 11.79 5.68
N THR A 10 -6.27 11.05 5.62
CA THR A 10 -5.88 10.22 4.47
C THR A 10 -5.73 8.78 4.91
N CYS A 11 -5.92 7.85 3.99
CA CYS A 11 -5.59 6.45 4.23
C CYS A 11 -4.08 6.25 4.15
N PHE A 12 -3.57 5.26 4.87
CA PHE A 12 -2.17 4.86 4.81
C PHE A 12 -2.08 3.38 4.44
N LEU A 13 -1.19 3.07 3.50
CA LEU A 13 -0.87 1.71 3.10
C LEU A 13 0.49 1.34 3.68
N CYS A 14 0.62 0.14 4.23
CA CYS A 14 1.91 -0.36 4.66
C CYS A 14 2.79 -0.63 3.43
N LEU A 15 3.98 -0.03 3.37
CA LEU A 15 4.92 -0.22 2.25
C LEU A 15 5.39 -1.69 2.10
N GLN A 16 5.31 -2.48 3.17
CA GLN A 16 5.75 -3.88 3.17
C GLN A 16 4.69 -4.85 2.66
N CYS A 17 3.51 -4.86 3.30
CA CYS A 17 2.46 -5.84 2.99
C CYS A 17 1.33 -5.29 2.11
N GLY A 18 1.23 -3.96 1.95
CA GLY A 18 0.25 -3.31 1.10
C GLY A 18 -1.13 -3.15 1.73
N VAL A 19 -1.34 -3.59 2.98
CA VAL A 19 -2.63 -3.40 3.67
C VAL A 19 -2.93 -1.92 3.86
N GLN A 20 -4.17 -1.52 3.56
CA GLN A 20 -4.67 -0.16 3.75
C GLN A 20 -5.43 -0.06 5.08
N PHE A 21 -5.17 1.02 5.82
CA PHE A 21 -5.91 1.38 7.03
C PHE A 21 -6.95 2.47 6.75
N ALA A 22 -7.91 2.60 7.65
CA ALA A 22 -8.89 3.68 7.62
C ALA A 22 -8.22 5.06 7.65
N ALA A 23 -8.91 6.07 7.12
CA ALA A 23 -8.38 7.41 7.04
C ALA A 23 -8.08 7.99 8.43
N ALA A 24 -6.89 8.56 8.60
CA ALA A 24 -6.42 9.15 9.83
C ALA A 24 -5.56 10.39 9.55
N ALA A 25 -5.29 11.19 10.59
CA ALA A 25 -4.42 12.35 10.48
C ALA A 25 -2.93 11.97 10.39
N THR A 26 -2.57 10.79 10.89
CA THR A 26 -1.20 10.25 10.92
C THR A 26 -1.23 8.76 10.61
N PRO A 27 -0.13 8.18 10.08
CA PRO A 27 -0.08 6.74 9.85
C PRO A 27 -0.18 5.95 11.17
N PRO A 28 -0.61 4.67 11.11
CA PRO A 28 -0.57 3.78 12.26
C PRO A 28 0.86 3.63 12.81
N GLN A 29 0.99 3.42 14.12
CA GLN A 29 2.29 3.13 14.72
C GLN A 29 2.82 1.74 14.32
N HIS A 30 1.90 0.78 14.17
CA HIS A 30 2.21 -0.62 13.93
C HIS A 30 1.32 -1.18 12.81
N CYS A 31 1.88 -2.11 12.03
CA CYS A 31 1.10 -2.89 11.07
C CYS A 31 0.89 -4.29 11.65
N PRO A 32 -0.31 -4.63 12.18
CA PRO A 32 -0.57 -5.96 12.75
C PRO A 32 -0.36 -7.09 11.74
N ILE A 33 -0.53 -6.83 10.44
CA ILE A 33 -0.27 -7.83 9.39
C ILE A 33 1.22 -8.16 9.30
N CYS A 34 2.12 -7.18 9.48
CA CYS A 34 3.57 -7.42 9.44
C CYS A 34 4.13 -7.95 10.76
N GLU A 35 3.44 -7.71 11.87
CA GLU A 35 3.80 -8.22 13.21
C GLU A 35 3.27 -9.64 13.46
N ASP A 36 2.32 -10.10 12.65
CA ASP A 36 1.91 -11.50 12.60
C ASP A 36 3.09 -12.39 12.16
N GLU A 37 3.26 -13.53 12.83
CA GLU A 37 4.37 -14.47 12.62
C GLU A 37 4.47 -15.02 11.19
N ARG A 38 3.39 -14.94 10.40
CA ARG A 38 3.34 -15.36 8.99
C ARG A 38 3.92 -14.31 8.05
N GLN A 39 4.29 -13.14 8.58
CA GLN A 39 4.90 -12.03 7.88
C GLN A 39 6.11 -11.51 8.68
N TYR A 40 6.65 -10.38 8.26
CA TYR A 40 7.78 -9.76 8.92
C TYR A 40 7.75 -8.24 8.74
N VAL A 41 8.33 -7.54 9.73
CA VAL A 41 8.64 -6.11 9.64
C VAL A 41 9.92 -5.93 8.82
N ARG A 42 9.96 -4.92 7.96
CA ARG A 42 11.18 -4.61 7.18
C ARG A 42 12.34 -4.28 8.11
N TRP A 43 13.56 -4.44 7.59
CA TRP A 43 14.78 -4.15 8.32
C TRP A 43 14.85 -2.69 8.79
N GLU A 44 14.36 -1.76 7.98
CA GLU A 44 14.30 -0.33 8.28
C GLU A 44 13.08 0.07 9.15
N GLY A 45 12.32 -0.90 9.65
CA GLY A 45 11.10 -0.70 10.43
C GLY A 45 9.83 -0.53 9.58
N GLN A 46 8.76 -0.06 10.21
CA GLN A 46 7.48 0.22 9.54
C GLN A 46 7.58 1.49 8.70
N ALA A 47 6.99 1.46 7.51
CA ALA A 47 6.80 2.68 6.72
C ALA A 47 5.52 2.59 5.92
N TRP A 48 5.06 3.77 5.53
CA TRP A 48 3.71 4.02 5.08
C TRP A 48 3.76 4.86 3.81
N ILE A 49 2.78 4.66 2.94
CA ILE A 49 2.56 5.47 1.74
C ILE A 49 1.08 5.83 1.67
N THR A 50 0.78 7.03 1.18
CA THR A 50 -0.60 7.45 0.90
C THR A 50 -1.04 6.97 -0.49
N PRO A 51 -2.36 6.88 -0.76
CA PRO A 51 -2.87 6.61 -2.10
C PRO A 51 -2.34 7.61 -3.15
N GLU A 52 -2.21 8.88 -2.79
CA GLU A 52 -1.72 9.93 -3.69
C GLU A 52 -0.24 9.73 -4.06
N GLU A 53 0.62 9.43 -3.08
CA GLU A 53 2.03 9.13 -3.32
C GLU A 53 2.20 7.86 -4.16
N LEU A 54 1.39 6.82 -3.88
CA LEU A 54 1.37 5.58 -4.66
C LEU A 54 0.97 5.87 -6.11
N ALA A 55 -0.07 6.66 -6.35
CA ALA A 55 -0.50 7.00 -7.70
C ALA A 55 0.51 7.87 -8.46
N ALA A 56 1.32 8.68 -7.76
CA ALA A 56 2.33 9.52 -8.38
C ALA A 56 3.56 8.74 -8.85
N GLY A 57 3.94 7.66 -8.14
CA GLY A 57 5.16 6.89 -8.41
C GLY A 57 4.95 5.55 -9.13
N TYR A 58 3.72 5.07 -9.22
CA TYR A 58 3.41 3.72 -9.67
C TYR A 58 2.29 3.72 -10.72
N ARG A 59 2.21 2.63 -11.49
CA ARG A 59 1.16 2.41 -12.49
C ARG A 59 0.60 1.00 -12.41
N ILE A 60 -0.68 0.87 -12.76
CA ILE A 60 -1.29 -0.43 -13.01
C ILE A 60 -0.82 -0.95 -14.35
N VAL A 61 -0.41 -2.21 -14.38
CA VAL A 61 -0.06 -2.94 -15.59
C VAL A 61 -1.00 -4.11 -15.79
N MET A 62 -1.43 -4.29 -17.03
CA MET A 62 -2.17 -5.46 -17.47
C MET A 62 -1.19 -6.43 -18.14
N LYS A 63 -1.26 -7.70 -17.77
CA LYS A 63 -0.48 -8.76 -18.39
C LYS A 63 -1.25 -10.07 -18.39
N ASP A 64 -0.91 -10.95 -19.32
CA ASP A 64 -1.32 -12.35 -19.22
C ASP A 64 -0.59 -13.01 -18.03
N ASP A 65 -1.33 -13.78 -17.25
CA ASP A 65 -0.79 -14.70 -16.25
C ASP A 65 -1.45 -16.07 -16.40
N ALA A 66 -0.75 -16.95 -17.11
CA ALA A 66 -1.22 -18.31 -17.41
C ALA A 66 -2.60 -18.35 -18.09
N GLY A 67 -2.84 -17.46 -19.06
CA GLY A 67 -4.10 -17.37 -19.79
C GLY A 67 -5.20 -16.58 -19.09
N VAL A 68 -4.90 -15.95 -17.94
CA VAL A 68 -5.83 -15.10 -17.19
C VAL A 68 -5.32 -13.65 -17.22
N LEU A 69 -6.22 -12.69 -17.53
CA LEU A 69 -5.86 -11.27 -17.50
C LEU A 69 -5.56 -10.85 -16.05
N ALA A 70 -4.32 -10.45 -15.81
CA ALA A 70 -3.82 -10.01 -14.51
C ALA A 70 -3.53 -8.51 -14.49
N PHE A 71 -3.82 -7.89 -13.35
CA PHE A 71 -3.52 -6.51 -13.03
C PHE A 71 -2.47 -6.48 -11.91
N GLY A 72 -1.32 -5.87 -12.16
CA GLY A 72 -0.26 -5.66 -11.18
C GLY A 72 0.11 -4.19 -11.04
N ILE A 73 0.97 -3.88 -10.07
CA ILE A 73 1.54 -2.55 -9.87
C ILE A 73 3.02 -2.56 -10.26
N GLU A 74 3.45 -1.56 -11.03
CA GLU A 74 4.87 -1.32 -11.37
C GLU A 74 5.33 0.09 -10.95
N PRO A 75 6.52 0.25 -10.33
CA PRO A 75 7.43 -0.80 -9.85
C PRO A 75 6.80 -1.76 -8.82
N ARG A 76 7.41 -2.92 -8.55
CA ARG A 76 6.84 -3.89 -7.61
C ARG A 76 6.53 -3.22 -6.27
N PHE A 77 5.27 -3.24 -5.89
CA PHE A 77 4.78 -2.65 -4.65
C PHE A 77 4.47 -3.74 -3.61
N ALA A 78 4.88 -3.50 -2.35
CA ALA A 78 4.63 -4.37 -1.23
C ALA A 78 5.00 -5.85 -1.53
N ILE A 79 4.16 -6.80 -1.12
CA ILE A 79 4.33 -8.23 -1.42
C ILE A 79 4.15 -8.58 -2.90
N GLY A 80 3.73 -7.64 -3.74
CA GLY A 80 3.51 -7.85 -5.17
C GLY A 80 2.16 -8.51 -5.47
N GLN A 81 1.11 -8.13 -4.74
CA GLN A 81 -0.26 -8.60 -4.99
C GLN A 81 -0.70 -8.24 -6.41
N ARG A 82 -1.47 -9.15 -7.03
CA ARG A 82 -2.04 -8.99 -8.36
C ARG A 82 -3.52 -9.38 -8.33
N ALA A 83 -4.35 -8.66 -9.06
CA ALA A 83 -5.75 -9.04 -9.27
C ALA A 83 -5.85 -9.87 -10.56
N LEU A 84 -6.65 -10.93 -10.54
CA LEU A 84 -6.91 -11.79 -11.70
C LEU A 84 -8.38 -11.65 -12.08
N LEU A 85 -8.67 -11.35 -13.34
CA LEU A 85 -10.03 -11.29 -13.85
C LEU A 85 -10.43 -12.66 -14.43
N THR A 86 -11.43 -13.29 -13.80
CA THR A 86 -11.99 -14.60 -14.21
C THR A 86 -13.43 -14.43 -14.69
N GLN A 87 -13.95 -15.41 -15.44
CA GLN A 87 -15.29 -15.40 -16.04
C GLN A 87 -16.16 -16.52 -15.46
#